data_AF-A0AA86SIB1-F1
#
_entry.id   AF-A0AA86SIB1-F1
#
_cell.length_a   1.000
_cell.length_b   1.000
_cell.length_c   1.000
_cell.angle_alpha   90.00
_cell.angle_beta   90.00
_cell.angle_gamma   90.00
#
_symmetry.space_group_name_H-M   'P 1'
#
loop_
_entity.id
_entity.type
_entity.pdbx_description
1 polymer ?
#
loop_
_entity_poly.entity_id
_entity_poly.type
_entity_poly.pdbx_seq_one_letter_code
_entity_poly.pdbx_strand_id
1 'polypeptide(L)'
;MVNSEMAESEVEVIHSWSAPRSLSTSLMYSFAQRDDIEVLDEPLYANFIRVTGLDRPYKEELLSKMESDGNKVTNDIIFGPGRKKYRFCKHIAKQRLQGLTGDLMKKGKHFILIRNPLDILPSFDKVVPPSFYELGLAELVCIYNELREIGKVPPVIDAAELQEHPEATLHGLCDDLEIPFQPAMLEWEAGPKAVDGLWAPWWYKSVHKSTGFEKPRKYPQPFPFPLYDLLEQSLPLYNMLRRHVKKKSSLLSPPLPTPDLPVPVNEKLLAWVGDEILPRDSAKVSVFDSVVQGGDSVWEGLRVYNGKIFKLEEHLDRLFDSAKALAFENVPTRDEIKEAIFITLIRNVMFDNSHIRLSLTRGKKVSSGMSPAFNLYGCTLIVLAEWKPPVYDNTRGIVLVTATTRRNSPNNLDSKIHHNNLLNNILAKIEGNNAKADDAIMLDQDGYLSETNATNIFVVKKGRVLTPHADYCLPGITRATVMDLVVKEQLILEERRISLSEVHTADEVWTTGTMGELSPVVKVDGRIIGIGEVGAITRRLQAAYKKLTEESGVPIPTYLKT
;
A
#
# COMPACT_ATOMS: atom_id res chain seq x y z
N MET A 1 -47.26 -35.56 34.40
CA MET A 1 -46.46 -36.00 33.24
C MET A 1 -46.88 -35.16 32.05
N VAL A 2 -46.03 -34.23 31.64
CA VAL A 2 -46.04 -33.68 30.29
C VAL A 2 -44.58 -33.67 29.86
N ASN A 3 -44.16 -34.77 29.22
CA ASN A 3 -42.93 -34.78 28.43
C ASN A 3 -43.23 -33.91 27.21
N SER A 4 -42.72 -32.69 27.19
CA SER A 4 -42.54 -31.96 25.94
C SER A 4 -41.20 -32.40 25.35
N GLU A 5 -41.23 -33.39 24.46
CA GLU A 5 -40.13 -33.60 23.52
C GLU A 5 -39.93 -32.29 22.75
N MET A 6 -38.84 -31.57 23.05
CA MET A 6 -38.38 -30.48 22.20
C MET A 6 -38.05 -31.09 20.84
N ALA A 7 -38.81 -30.74 19.81
CA ALA A 7 -38.48 -31.10 18.45
C ALA A 7 -37.05 -30.60 18.14
N GLU A 8 -36.17 -31.54 17.78
CA GLU A 8 -34.81 -31.22 17.33
C GLU A 8 -34.90 -30.37 16.05
N SER A 9 -34.61 -29.08 16.18
CA SER A 9 -34.53 -28.15 15.04
C SER A 9 -33.15 -28.24 14.38
N GLU A 10 -33.09 -27.96 13.08
CA GLU A 10 -31.82 -27.79 12.36
C GLU A 10 -31.00 -26.65 13.01
N VAL A 11 -29.78 -26.95 13.46
CA VAL A 11 -28.91 -26.03 14.20
C VAL A 11 -28.07 -25.20 13.23
N GLU A 12 -28.07 -23.87 13.40
CA GLU A 12 -27.19 -22.99 12.64
C GLU A 12 -25.79 -22.91 13.28
N VAL A 13 -24.78 -23.43 12.58
CA VAL A 13 -23.40 -23.48 13.10
C VAL A 13 -22.63 -22.19 12.80
N ILE A 14 -21.92 -21.67 13.80
CA ILE A 14 -21.00 -20.54 13.71
C ILE A 14 -19.58 -21.04 13.99
N HIS A 15 -18.69 -20.95 13.02
CA HIS A 15 -17.30 -21.34 13.11
C HIS A 15 -16.41 -20.14 13.41
N SER A 16 -15.72 -20.18 14.55
CA SER A 16 -14.70 -19.20 14.94
C SER A 16 -13.32 -19.78 14.67
N TRP A 17 -12.65 -19.33 13.61
CA TRP A 17 -11.29 -19.77 13.28
C TRP A 17 -10.25 -18.85 13.90
N SER A 18 -9.27 -19.41 14.61
CA SER A 18 -8.25 -18.61 15.29
C SER A 18 -6.90 -19.30 15.40
N ALA A 19 -5.84 -18.52 15.62
CA ALA A 19 -4.56 -19.04 16.10
C ALA A 19 -4.63 -19.30 17.61
N PRO A 20 -3.80 -20.16 18.22
CA PRO A 20 -3.75 -20.27 19.68
C PRO A 20 -3.33 -18.93 20.31
N ARG A 21 -3.74 -18.69 21.56
CA ARG A 21 -3.46 -17.46 22.33
C ARG A 21 -4.00 -16.17 21.68
N SER A 22 -5.01 -16.26 20.82
CA SER A 22 -5.65 -15.13 20.12
C SER A 22 -6.83 -14.48 20.85
N LEU A 23 -7.09 -14.87 22.11
CA LEU A 23 -8.35 -14.58 22.86
C LEU A 23 -9.57 -15.39 22.41
N SER A 24 -9.38 -16.44 21.60
CA SER A 24 -10.48 -17.30 21.15
C SER A 24 -11.28 -17.92 22.29
N THR A 25 -10.66 -18.28 23.42
CA THR A 25 -11.40 -18.80 24.59
C THR A 25 -12.24 -17.71 25.29
N SER A 26 -11.74 -16.48 25.39
CA SER A 26 -12.54 -15.35 25.90
C SER A 26 -13.73 -15.06 24.99
N LEU A 27 -13.54 -15.13 23.67
CA LEU A 27 -14.63 -15.00 22.71
C LEU A 27 -15.62 -16.17 22.82
N MET A 28 -15.15 -17.39 23.05
CA MET A 28 -16.01 -18.54 23.32
C MET A 28 -16.87 -18.32 24.57
N TYR A 29 -16.30 -17.80 25.66
CA TYR A 29 -17.05 -17.48 26.89
C TYR A 29 -18.09 -16.39 26.67
N SER A 30 -17.73 -15.37 25.88
CA SER A 30 -18.63 -14.31 25.43
C SER A 30 -19.84 -14.88 24.68
N PHE A 31 -19.62 -15.74 23.67
CA PHE A 31 -20.73 -16.40 22.97
C PHE A 31 -21.52 -17.33 23.90
N ALA A 32 -20.88 -18.04 24.83
CA ALA A 32 -21.56 -18.92 25.78
C ALA A 32 -22.55 -18.20 26.72
N GLN A 33 -22.52 -16.87 26.82
CA GLN A 33 -23.50 -16.09 27.58
C GLN A 33 -24.83 -15.90 26.86
N ARG A 34 -24.90 -16.20 25.56
CA ARG A 34 -26.15 -16.06 24.83
C ARG A 34 -27.12 -17.18 25.21
N ASP A 35 -28.39 -16.83 25.33
CA ASP A 35 -29.45 -17.78 25.66
C ASP A 35 -29.84 -18.72 24.51
N ASP A 36 -29.46 -18.37 23.28
CA ASP A 36 -29.84 -19.03 22.02
C ASP A 36 -28.74 -19.90 21.40
N ILE A 37 -27.61 -20.06 22.08
CA ILE A 37 -26.44 -20.78 21.55
C ILE A 37 -25.95 -21.89 22.49
N GLU A 38 -25.41 -22.94 21.88
CA GLU A 38 -24.56 -23.93 22.55
C GLU A 38 -23.13 -23.87 22.00
N VAL A 39 -22.15 -24.31 22.78
CA VAL A 39 -20.73 -24.07 22.49
C VAL A 39 -19.95 -25.38 22.46
N LEU A 40 -19.10 -25.53 21.44
CA LEU A 40 -18.10 -26.58 21.33
C LEU A 40 -16.69 -25.98 21.37
N ASP A 41 -15.89 -26.44 22.31
CA ASP A 41 -14.47 -26.07 22.42
C ASP A 41 -13.60 -27.06 21.62
N GLU A 42 -12.98 -26.56 20.55
CA GLU A 42 -12.04 -27.28 19.65
C GLU A 42 -12.46 -28.73 19.33
N PRO A 43 -13.64 -28.93 18.72
CA PRO A 43 -14.19 -30.28 18.50
C PRO A 43 -13.28 -31.16 17.62
N LEU A 44 -12.45 -30.56 16.76
CA LEU A 44 -11.52 -31.28 15.87
C LEU A 44 -10.19 -31.67 16.53
N TYR A 45 -9.97 -31.33 17.81
CA TYR A 45 -8.64 -31.48 18.42
C TYR A 45 -8.22 -32.94 18.61
N ALA A 46 -9.14 -33.84 18.96
CA ALA A 46 -8.85 -35.27 19.07
C ALA A 46 -8.44 -35.86 17.70
N ASN A 47 -9.13 -35.48 16.62
CA ASN A 47 -8.72 -35.86 15.26
C ASN A 47 -7.33 -35.31 14.92
N PHE A 48 -7.05 -34.06 15.27
CA PHE A 48 -5.74 -33.45 15.07
C PHE A 48 -4.62 -34.23 15.76
N ILE A 49 -4.79 -34.57 17.04
CA ILE A 49 -3.80 -35.34 17.80
C ILE A 49 -3.65 -36.77 17.28
N ARG A 50 -4.75 -37.42 16.87
CA ARG A 50 -4.73 -38.76 16.25
C ARG A 50 -3.90 -38.77 14.97
N VAL A 51 -4.16 -37.83 14.06
CA VAL A 51 -3.55 -37.82 12.72
C VAL A 51 -2.11 -37.30 12.75
N THR A 52 -1.83 -36.25 13.52
CA THR A 52 -0.46 -35.69 13.60
C THR A 52 0.46 -36.48 14.50
N GLY A 53 -0.10 -37.27 15.43
CA GLY A 53 0.67 -38.01 16.43
C GLY A 53 1.34 -37.13 17.49
N LEU A 54 1.14 -35.81 17.47
CA LEU A 54 1.77 -34.86 18.38
C LEU A 54 1.59 -35.28 19.84
N ASP A 55 2.68 -35.24 20.58
CA ASP A 55 2.67 -35.61 21.98
C ASP A 55 2.20 -34.46 22.87
N ARG A 56 1.23 -34.75 23.73
CA ARG A 56 0.62 -33.81 24.67
C ARG A 56 0.38 -34.55 25.98
N PRO A 57 0.52 -33.88 27.15
CA PRO A 57 0.32 -34.52 28.45
C PRO A 57 -1.04 -35.20 28.64
N TYR A 58 -2.06 -34.75 27.91
CA TYR A 58 -3.45 -35.21 27.96
C TYR A 58 -3.86 -36.00 26.70
N LYS A 59 -2.91 -36.50 25.89
CA LYS A 59 -3.19 -37.19 24.62
C LYS A 59 -4.08 -38.42 24.79
N GLU A 60 -3.75 -39.31 25.73
CA GLU A 60 -4.50 -40.56 25.96
C GLU A 60 -5.92 -40.28 26.46
N GLU A 61 -6.05 -39.32 27.39
CA GLU A 61 -7.34 -38.90 27.90
C GLU A 61 -8.21 -38.25 26.81
N LEU A 62 -7.61 -37.40 25.97
CA LEU A 62 -8.29 -36.76 24.84
C LEU A 62 -8.83 -37.81 23.85
N LEU A 63 -8.00 -38.76 23.43
CA LEU A 63 -8.38 -39.79 22.44
C LEU A 63 -9.38 -40.82 22.97
N SER A 64 -9.45 -41.01 24.29
CA SER A 64 -10.43 -41.92 24.91
C SER A 64 -11.78 -41.26 25.17
N LYS A 65 -11.82 -39.94 25.38
CA LYS A 65 -13.05 -39.21 25.73
C LYS A 65 -13.72 -38.47 24.57
N MET A 66 -12.99 -38.18 23.50
CA MET A 66 -13.50 -37.43 22.35
C MET A 66 -13.46 -38.25 21.07
N GLU A 67 -14.46 -38.07 20.20
CA GLU A 67 -14.45 -38.66 18.86
C GLU A 67 -13.25 -38.11 18.07
N SER A 68 -12.48 -39.03 17.50
CA SER A 68 -11.22 -38.73 16.83
C SER A 68 -11.30 -38.89 15.32
N ASP A 69 -12.40 -39.43 14.77
CA ASP A 69 -12.71 -39.36 13.34
C ASP A 69 -13.27 -37.97 12.98
N GLY A 70 -12.45 -37.16 12.32
CA GLY A 70 -12.83 -35.80 11.95
C GLY A 70 -14.09 -35.67 11.09
N ASN A 71 -14.44 -36.68 10.28
CA ASN A 71 -15.67 -36.66 9.48
C ASN A 71 -16.91 -36.96 10.34
N LYS A 72 -16.80 -37.88 11.30
CA LYS A 72 -17.85 -38.08 12.30
C LYS A 72 -18.01 -36.86 13.20
N VAL A 73 -16.92 -36.26 13.66
CA VAL A 73 -16.98 -34.99 14.39
C VAL A 73 -17.72 -33.93 13.57
N THR A 74 -17.43 -33.81 12.28
CA THR A 74 -18.08 -32.81 11.45
C THR A 74 -19.58 -33.10 11.28
N ASN A 75 -19.95 -34.33 10.92
CA ASN A 75 -21.33 -34.66 10.60
C ASN A 75 -22.22 -34.82 11.85
N ASP A 76 -21.71 -35.49 12.88
CA ASP A 76 -22.50 -35.98 14.00
C ASP A 76 -22.41 -35.06 15.23
N ILE A 77 -21.35 -34.24 15.32
CA ILE A 77 -21.13 -33.34 16.47
C ILE A 77 -21.29 -31.88 16.07
N ILE A 78 -20.55 -31.42 15.05
CA ILE A 78 -20.62 -30.03 14.58
C ILE A 78 -21.98 -29.75 13.93
N PHE A 79 -22.42 -30.61 13.00
CA PHE A 79 -23.73 -30.49 12.32
C PHE A 79 -24.81 -31.43 12.87
N GLY A 80 -24.52 -32.14 13.97
CA GLY A 80 -25.49 -33.02 14.62
C GLY A 80 -26.66 -32.27 15.26
N PRO A 81 -27.66 -32.99 15.80
CA PRO A 81 -28.79 -32.38 16.50
C PRO A 81 -28.32 -31.55 17.71
N GLY A 82 -29.04 -30.47 18.03
CA GLY A 82 -28.69 -29.57 19.14
C GLY A 82 -29.92 -29.06 19.88
N ARG A 83 -29.69 -28.45 21.04
CA ARG A 83 -30.77 -27.99 21.94
C ARG A 83 -31.07 -26.51 21.80
N LYS A 84 -30.21 -25.79 21.06
CA LYS A 84 -30.24 -24.34 20.87
C LYS A 84 -30.28 -24.03 19.39
N LYS A 85 -30.72 -22.81 19.05
CA LYS A 85 -30.84 -22.36 17.66
C LYS A 85 -29.47 -22.33 16.98
N TYR A 86 -28.47 -21.80 17.67
CA TYR A 86 -27.12 -21.67 17.17
C TYR A 86 -26.15 -22.63 17.87
N ARG A 87 -25.07 -22.99 17.18
CA ARG A 87 -23.93 -23.68 17.78
C ARG A 87 -22.62 -22.98 17.43
N PHE A 88 -21.92 -22.48 18.44
CA PHE A 88 -20.61 -21.88 18.28
C PHE A 88 -19.52 -22.94 18.37
N CYS A 89 -18.70 -23.06 17.34
CA CYS A 89 -17.53 -23.93 17.34
C CYS A 89 -16.27 -23.08 17.39
N LYS A 90 -15.57 -23.12 18.52
CA LYS A 90 -14.22 -22.55 18.63
C LYS A 90 -13.23 -23.48 17.96
N HIS A 91 -12.59 -23.02 16.90
CA HIS A 91 -11.56 -23.78 16.18
C HIS A 91 -10.18 -23.12 16.31
N ILE A 92 -9.16 -23.95 16.47
CA ILE A 92 -7.78 -23.54 16.18
C ILE A 92 -7.46 -23.96 14.75
N ALA A 93 -7.04 -23.01 13.91
CA ALA A 93 -6.91 -23.19 12.46
C ALA A 93 -6.13 -24.45 12.05
N LYS A 94 -5.00 -24.73 12.73
CA LYS A 94 -4.17 -25.91 12.44
C LYS A 94 -4.84 -27.26 12.70
N GLN A 95 -5.93 -27.31 13.45
CA GLN A 95 -6.69 -28.54 13.71
C GLN A 95 -7.51 -28.97 12.49
N ARG A 96 -7.70 -28.06 11.53
CA ARG A 96 -8.33 -28.36 10.25
C ARG A 96 -7.32 -29.05 9.33
N LEU A 97 -7.24 -30.37 9.46
CA LEU A 97 -6.38 -31.20 8.63
C LEU A 97 -7.02 -31.50 7.27
N GLN A 98 -6.20 -31.88 6.30
CA GLN A 98 -6.67 -32.42 5.01
C GLN A 98 -7.43 -33.73 5.23
N GLY A 99 -8.44 -34.01 4.38
CA GLY A 99 -9.26 -35.22 4.46
C GLY A 99 -10.57 -35.08 5.26
N LEU A 100 -10.82 -33.91 5.86
CA LEU A 100 -12.14 -33.55 6.36
C LEU A 100 -13.10 -33.28 5.19
N THR A 101 -14.39 -33.59 5.40
CA THR A 101 -15.45 -33.28 4.46
C THR A 101 -15.49 -31.79 4.12
N GLY A 102 -15.71 -31.47 2.85
CA GLY A 102 -15.87 -30.08 2.38
C GLY A 102 -17.09 -29.38 2.99
N ASP A 103 -18.01 -30.14 3.58
CA ASP A 103 -19.17 -29.60 4.31
C ASP A 103 -18.75 -28.66 5.44
N LEU A 104 -17.61 -28.90 6.08
CA LEU A 104 -17.08 -28.04 7.15
C LEU A 104 -16.87 -26.59 6.70
N MET A 105 -16.54 -26.35 5.43
CA MET A 105 -16.33 -25.00 4.87
C MET A 105 -17.55 -24.49 4.10
N LYS A 106 -18.38 -25.41 3.60
CA LYS A 106 -19.57 -25.07 2.80
C LYS A 106 -20.78 -24.75 3.66
N LYS A 107 -20.89 -25.29 4.86
CA LYS A 107 -22.05 -25.12 5.76
C LYS A 107 -21.70 -24.24 6.95
N GLY A 108 -22.72 -23.59 7.51
CA GLY A 108 -22.56 -22.67 8.64
C GLY A 108 -22.04 -21.29 8.23
N LYS A 109 -21.90 -20.44 9.24
CA LYS A 109 -21.36 -19.08 9.17
C LYS A 109 -19.92 -19.12 9.69
N HIS A 110 -18.98 -18.45 9.03
CA HIS A 110 -17.56 -18.46 9.40
C HIS A 110 -17.06 -17.07 9.69
N PHE A 111 -16.21 -16.92 10.70
CA PHE A 111 -15.40 -15.72 10.89
C PHE A 111 -14.00 -16.11 11.37
N ILE A 112 -13.07 -15.16 11.25
CA ILE A 112 -11.68 -15.32 11.65
C ILE A 112 -11.34 -14.32 12.74
N LEU A 113 -10.79 -14.81 13.86
CA LEU A 113 -10.17 -14.01 14.90
C LEU A 113 -8.66 -14.03 14.74
N ILE A 114 -8.07 -12.87 14.45
CA ILE A 114 -6.63 -12.69 14.38
C ILE A 114 -6.10 -11.99 15.62
N ARG A 115 -4.82 -12.22 15.94
CA ARG A 115 -4.08 -11.46 16.94
C ARG A 115 -2.66 -11.25 16.44
N ASN A 116 -2.09 -10.09 16.73
CA ASN A 116 -0.75 -9.74 16.31
C ASN A 116 0.28 -10.75 16.89
N PRO A 117 1.15 -11.36 16.06
CA PRO A 117 2.21 -12.24 16.53
C PRO A 117 3.12 -11.63 17.62
N LEU A 118 3.30 -10.30 17.62
CA LEU A 118 4.00 -9.56 18.69
C LEU A 118 3.40 -9.78 20.07
N ASP A 119 2.08 -9.99 20.16
CA ASP A 119 1.35 -10.19 21.41
C ASP A 119 1.14 -11.69 21.73
N ILE A 120 1.23 -12.56 20.73
CA ILE A 120 1.11 -14.01 20.88
C ILE A 120 2.42 -14.59 21.42
N LEU A 121 3.52 -14.34 20.71
CA LEU A 121 4.80 -15.03 20.86
C LEU A 121 5.41 -14.94 22.28
N PRO A 122 5.44 -13.77 22.96
CA PRO A 122 6.05 -13.66 24.29
C PRO A 122 5.38 -14.48 25.40
N SER A 123 4.23 -15.10 25.11
CA SER A 123 3.48 -15.92 26.06
C SER A 123 3.23 -17.34 25.57
N PHE A 124 3.75 -17.69 24.39
CA PHE A 124 3.43 -18.93 23.70
C PHE A 124 4.28 -20.10 24.22
N ASP A 125 5.57 -19.84 24.44
CA ASP A 125 6.57 -20.75 25.02
C ASP A 125 6.19 -21.31 26.40
N LYS A 126 5.32 -20.60 27.14
CA LYS A 126 4.79 -21.03 28.44
C LYS A 126 3.90 -22.27 28.37
N VAL A 127 3.38 -22.61 27.19
CA VAL A 127 2.41 -23.70 27.03
C VAL A 127 2.93 -24.76 26.07
N VAL A 128 3.51 -24.36 24.95
CA VAL A 128 4.13 -25.27 23.97
C VAL A 128 5.36 -24.60 23.33
N PRO A 129 6.38 -25.36 22.90
CA PRO A 129 7.48 -24.81 22.14
C PRO A 129 6.96 -24.05 20.91
N PRO A 130 7.32 -22.76 20.72
CA PRO A 130 6.82 -21.97 19.62
C PRO A 130 7.45 -22.44 18.30
N SER A 131 6.61 -22.65 17.30
CA SER A 131 7.03 -22.93 15.93
C SER A 131 6.02 -22.32 14.96
N PHE A 132 6.42 -22.13 13.71
CA PHE A 132 5.53 -21.60 12.68
C PHE A 132 4.25 -22.44 12.52
N TYR A 133 4.41 -23.77 12.54
CA TYR A 133 3.28 -24.71 12.52
C TYR A 133 2.39 -24.60 13.77
N GLU A 134 2.98 -24.43 14.96
CA GLU A 134 2.20 -24.33 16.20
C GLU A 134 1.34 -23.06 16.25
N LEU A 135 1.76 -21.97 15.60
CA LEU A 135 1.02 -20.70 15.55
C LEU A 135 -0.26 -20.78 14.71
N GLY A 136 -0.29 -21.60 13.65
CA GLY A 136 -1.50 -21.78 12.84
C GLY A 136 -1.91 -20.59 11.97
N LEU A 137 -1.04 -19.59 11.76
CA LEU A 137 -1.37 -18.39 10.97
C LEU A 137 -1.44 -18.69 9.47
N ALA A 138 -0.64 -19.64 8.98
CA ALA A 138 -0.69 -20.07 7.58
C ALA A 138 -2.04 -20.73 7.29
N GLU A 139 -2.52 -21.55 8.21
CA GLU A 139 -3.82 -22.23 8.10
C GLU A 139 -4.99 -21.24 8.16
N LEU A 140 -4.88 -20.15 8.91
CA LEU A 140 -5.87 -19.06 8.86
C LEU A 140 -5.95 -18.41 7.48
N VAL A 141 -4.81 -18.16 6.84
CA VAL A 141 -4.76 -17.61 5.48
C VAL A 141 -5.36 -18.61 4.48
N CYS A 142 -5.04 -19.89 4.60
CA CYS A 142 -5.65 -20.94 3.77
C CYS A 142 -7.18 -20.98 3.92
N ILE A 143 -7.69 -20.94 5.16
CA ILE A 143 -9.13 -20.90 5.45
C ILE A 143 -9.79 -19.66 4.82
N TYR A 144 -9.18 -18.48 4.97
CA TYR A 144 -9.70 -17.24 4.38
C TYR A 144 -9.81 -17.34 2.85
N ASN A 145 -8.74 -17.81 2.20
CA ASN A 145 -8.70 -17.90 0.74
C ASN A 145 -9.70 -18.92 0.19
N GLU A 146 -9.81 -20.10 0.81
CA GLU A 146 -10.77 -21.12 0.38
C GLU A 146 -12.22 -20.64 0.52
N LEU A 147 -12.56 -20.00 1.65
CA LEU A 147 -13.88 -19.42 1.86
C LEU A 147 -14.19 -18.32 0.83
N ARG A 148 -13.20 -17.50 0.48
CA ARG A 148 -13.31 -16.49 -0.57
C ARG A 148 -13.53 -17.11 -1.96
N GLU A 149 -12.83 -18.18 -2.30
CA GLU A 149 -12.97 -18.89 -3.59
C GLU A 149 -14.37 -19.48 -3.79
N ILE A 150 -15.01 -19.95 -2.72
CA ILE A 150 -16.40 -20.45 -2.76
C ILE A 150 -17.45 -19.34 -2.60
N GLY A 151 -17.05 -18.07 -2.66
CA GLY A 151 -17.95 -16.91 -2.60
C GLY A 151 -18.45 -16.53 -1.20
N LYS A 152 -17.85 -17.09 -0.13
CA LYS A 152 -18.23 -16.87 1.27
C LYS A 152 -17.15 -16.13 2.04
N VAL A 153 -16.86 -14.88 1.69
CA VAL A 153 -15.79 -14.10 2.35
C VAL A 153 -16.09 -13.96 3.85
N PRO A 154 -15.27 -14.52 4.76
CA PRO A 154 -15.56 -14.49 6.19
C PRO A 154 -15.23 -13.11 6.77
N PRO A 155 -16.01 -12.61 7.74
CA PRO A 155 -15.61 -11.48 8.56
C PRO A 155 -14.29 -11.78 9.28
N VAL A 156 -13.41 -10.79 9.34
CA VAL A 156 -12.15 -10.86 10.10
C VAL A 156 -12.22 -9.83 11.21
N ILE A 157 -11.98 -10.26 12.45
CA ILE A 157 -11.90 -9.39 13.63
C ILE A 157 -10.53 -9.48 14.28
N ASP A 158 -10.06 -8.35 14.82
CA ASP A 158 -8.77 -8.25 15.50
C ASP A 158 -8.95 -8.30 17.02
N ALA A 159 -8.16 -9.15 17.69
CA ALA A 159 -8.18 -9.30 19.13
C ALA A 159 -7.88 -8.00 19.89
N ALA A 160 -7.03 -7.12 19.35
CA ALA A 160 -6.75 -5.83 19.98
C ALA A 160 -7.96 -4.88 19.90
N GLU A 161 -8.70 -4.89 18.79
CA GLU A 161 -9.96 -4.12 18.67
C GLU A 161 -11.02 -4.66 19.62
N LEU A 162 -11.14 -5.99 19.72
CA LEU A 162 -12.05 -6.66 20.65
C LEU A 162 -11.74 -6.31 22.11
N GLN A 163 -10.47 -6.14 22.48
CA GLN A 163 -10.11 -5.74 23.84
C GLN A 163 -10.34 -4.24 24.11
N GLU A 164 -10.08 -3.37 23.14
CA GLU A 164 -10.22 -1.92 23.31
C GLU A 164 -11.70 -1.48 23.26
N HIS A 165 -12.49 -2.12 22.40
CA HIS A 165 -13.88 -1.78 22.09
C HIS A 165 -14.79 -3.02 21.96
N PRO A 166 -14.93 -3.85 23.01
CA PRO A 166 -15.61 -5.15 22.94
C PRO A 166 -17.04 -5.07 22.41
N GLU A 167 -17.84 -4.12 22.90
CA GLU A 167 -19.24 -3.94 22.47
C GLU A 167 -19.35 -3.61 20.98
N ALA A 168 -18.57 -2.64 20.49
CA ALA A 168 -18.58 -2.25 19.09
C ALA A 168 -18.12 -3.40 18.17
N THR A 169 -17.04 -4.10 18.54
CA THR A 169 -16.53 -5.24 17.78
C THR A 169 -17.53 -6.39 17.73
N LEU A 170 -18.17 -6.73 18.86
CA LEU A 170 -19.17 -7.80 18.92
C LEU A 170 -20.46 -7.44 18.17
N HIS A 171 -20.92 -6.19 18.26
CA HIS A 171 -22.03 -5.71 17.42
C HIS A 171 -21.72 -5.87 15.94
N GLY A 172 -20.55 -5.38 15.49
CA GLY A 172 -20.15 -5.49 14.10
C GLY A 172 -20.02 -6.94 13.63
N LEU A 173 -19.51 -7.84 14.49
CA LEU A 173 -19.46 -9.27 14.20
C LEU A 173 -20.85 -9.91 14.12
N CYS A 174 -21.74 -9.58 15.06
CA CYS A 174 -23.11 -10.10 15.06
C CYS A 174 -23.88 -9.67 13.80
N ASP A 175 -23.75 -8.40 13.39
CA ASP A 175 -24.32 -7.89 12.14
C ASP A 175 -23.80 -8.67 10.92
N ASP A 176 -22.49 -8.86 10.84
CA ASP A 176 -21.84 -9.59 9.74
C ASP A 176 -22.20 -11.08 9.71
N LEU A 177 -22.51 -11.66 10.87
CA LEU A 177 -23.03 -13.03 11.01
C LEU A 177 -24.56 -13.08 10.91
N GLU A 178 -25.26 -11.96 10.77
CA GLU A 178 -26.73 -11.87 10.75
C GLU A 178 -27.40 -12.53 11.97
N ILE A 179 -26.84 -12.30 13.17
CA ILE A 179 -27.40 -12.73 14.45
C ILE A 179 -27.64 -11.51 15.35
N PRO A 180 -28.62 -11.54 16.27
CA PRO A 180 -28.84 -10.42 17.18
C PRO A 180 -27.70 -10.33 18.20
N PHE A 181 -27.16 -9.14 18.44
CA PHE A 181 -26.24 -8.89 19.56
C PHE A 181 -27.00 -9.04 20.90
N GLN A 182 -26.34 -9.65 21.90
CA GLN A 182 -26.87 -9.74 23.26
C GLN A 182 -25.87 -9.09 24.24
N PRO A 183 -26.26 -8.10 25.06
CA PRO A 183 -25.36 -7.45 26.02
C PRO A 183 -24.67 -8.41 27.00
N ALA A 184 -25.31 -9.55 27.30
CA ALA A 184 -24.74 -10.62 28.13
C ALA A 184 -23.39 -11.14 27.59
N MET A 185 -23.10 -10.96 26.30
CA MET A 185 -21.83 -11.35 25.68
C MET A 185 -20.61 -10.59 26.23
N LEU A 186 -20.80 -9.47 26.95
CA LEU A 186 -19.70 -8.63 27.42
C LEU A 186 -19.06 -9.10 28.73
N GLU A 187 -19.80 -9.85 29.54
CA GLU A 187 -19.38 -10.22 30.90
C GLU A 187 -19.68 -11.68 31.19
N TRP A 188 -18.82 -12.34 31.96
CA TRP A 188 -19.00 -13.72 32.40
C TRP A 188 -18.42 -13.93 33.80
N GLU A 189 -18.87 -14.97 34.50
CA GLU A 189 -18.29 -15.31 35.81
C GLU A 189 -16.86 -15.84 35.67
N ALA A 190 -15.98 -15.51 36.61
CA ALA A 190 -14.65 -16.10 36.67
C ALA A 190 -14.73 -17.61 37.01
N GLY A 191 -13.69 -18.36 36.68
CA GLY A 191 -13.53 -19.80 36.96
C GLY A 191 -13.72 -20.71 35.74
N PRO A 192 -13.48 -22.02 35.93
CA PRO A 192 -13.66 -23.02 34.87
C PRO A 192 -15.12 -23.14 34.45
N LYS A 193 -15.35 -23.46 33.17
CA LYS A 193 -16.69 -23.62 32.58
C LYS A 193 -16.94 -25.06 32.17
N ALA A 194 -18.19 -25.49 32.22
CA ALA A 194 -18.58 -26.83 31.78
C ALA A 194 -18.29 -27.08 30.27
N VAL A 195 -18.19 -26.00 29.49
CA VAL A 195 -17.85 -26.04 28.06
C VAL A 195 -16.34 -26.12 27.80
N ASP A 196 -15.50 -26.04 28.83
CA ASP A 196 -14.04 -26.10 28.68
C ASP A 196 -13.58 -27.49 28.19
N GLY A 197 -12.72 -27.50 27.19
CA GLY A 197 -12.05 -28.73 26.75
C GLY A 197 -11.10 -29.30 27.80
N LEU A 198 -10.72 -30.57 27.63
CA LEU A 198 -9.84 -31.32 28.55
C LEU A 198 -8.47 -30.66 28.75
N TRP A 199 -8.02 -29.84 27.80
CA TRP A 199 -6.74 -29.10 27.85
C TRP A 199 -6.81 -27.79 28.65
N ALA A 200 -7.97 -27.40 29.17
CA ALA A 200 -8.14 -26.16 29.94
C ALA A 200 -7.13 -25.96 31.09
N PRO A 201 -6.74 -27.00 31.87
CA PRO A 201 -5.72 -26.84 32.92
C PRO A 201 -4.38 -26.29 32.43
N TRP A 202 -4.03 -26.50 31.16
CA TRP A 202 -2.77 -26.05 30.55
C TRP A 202 -2.90 -24.68 29.87
N TRP A 203 -4.07 -24.38 29.29
CA TRP A 203 -4.24 -23.20 28.43
C TRP A 203 -5.04 -22.05 29.07
N TYR A 204 -5.98 -22.34 29.99
CA TYR A 204 -7.07 -21.41 30.34
C TYR A 204 -6.89 -20.67 31.67
N LYS A 205 -5.74 -20.85 32.33
CA LYS A 205 -5.42 -20.18 33.60
C LYS A 205 -5.63 -18.65 33.59
N SER A 206 -5.46 -18.00 32.44
CA SER A 206 -5.70 -16.56 32.30
C SER A 206 -7.19 -16.20 32.19
N VAL A 207 -7.95 -16.92 31.36
CA VAL A 207 -9.37 -16.62 31.13
C VAL A 207 -10.24 -17.04 32.31
N HIS A 208 -9.83 -18.06 33.07
CA HIS A 208 -10.48 -18.42 34.34
C HIS A 208 -10.41 -17.31 35.40
N LYS A 209 -9.58 -16.29 35.22
CA LYS A 209 -9.51 -15.12 36.11
C LYS A 209 -10.25 -13.90 35.58
N SER A 210 -10.66 -13.91 34.31
CA SER A 210 -11.31 -12.76 33.68
C SER A 210 -12.82 -12.86 33.86
N THR A 211 -13.48 -11.70 33.86
CA THR A 211 -14.94 -11.57 33.86
C THR A 211 -15.49 -10.87 32.62
N GLY A 212 -14.63 -10.61 31.63
CA GLY A 212 -14.95 -9.86 30.42
C GLY A 212 -13.68 -9.63 29.59
N PHE A 213 -13.78 -8.78 28.56
CA PHE A 213 -12.62 -8.36 27.77
C PHE A 213 -11.85 -7.25 28.50
N GLU A 214 -10.59 -7.54 28.84
CA GLU A 214 -9.70 -6.56 29.46
C GLU A 214 -8.92 -5.77 28.41
N LYS A 215 -8.79 -4.46 28.62
CA LYS A 215 -7.96 -3.60 27.78
C LYS A 215 -6.51 -4.09 27.72
N PRO A 216 -5.85 -3.98 26.57
CA PRO A 216 -4.45 -4.35 26.47
C PRO A 216 -3.60 -3.44 27.37
N ARG A 217 -2.40 -3.90 27.73
CA ARG A 217 -1.43 -3.07 28.46
C ARG A 217 -1.09 -1.84 27.61
N LYS A 218 -1.04 -0.66 28.24
CA LYS A 218 -0.65 0.59 27.56
C LYS A 218 0.72 0.50 26.89
N TYR A 219 1.68 -0.21 27.50
CA TYR A 219 3.01 -0.44 26.95
C TYR A 219 3.30 -1.93 26.86
N PRO A 220 3.85 -2.40 25.72
CA PRO A 220 4.19 -3.81 25.54
C PRO A 220 5.40 -4.20 26.39
N GLN A 221 5.60 -5.50 26.58
CA GLN A 221 6.86 -6.02 27.12
C GLN A 221 7.93 -6.05 26.02
N PRO A 222 9.23 -6.05 26.36
CA PRO A 222 10.29 -6.30 25.39
C PRO A 222 10.04 -7.62 24.63
N PHE A 223 10.20 -7.58 23.31
CA PHE A 223 10.03 -8.77 22.49
C PHE A 223 11.23 -9.71 22.68
N PRO A 224 11.03 -11.01 22.95
CA PRO A 224 12.14 -11.96 23.13
C PRO A 224 12.92 -12.15 21.83
N PHE A 225 14.21 -11.79 21.83
CA PHE A 225 15.08 -11.91 20.65
C PHE A 225 15.09 -13.30 20.00
N PRO A 226 15.10 -14.43 20.75
CA PRO A 226 15.07 -15.77 20.15
C PRO A 226 13.82 -16.08 19.32
N LEU A 227 12.76 -15.26 19.40
CA LEU A 227 11.52 -15.45 18.65
C LEU A 227 11.43 -14.53 17.42
N TYR A 228 12.48 -13.77 17.11
CA TYR A 228 12.45 -12.78 16.04
C TYR A 228 12.25 -13.41 14.65
N ASP A 229 12.97 -14.48 14.34
CA ASP A 229 12.81 -15.19 13.05
C ASP A 229 11.39 -15.73 12.87
N LEU A 230 10.78 -16.21 13.96
CA LEU A 230 9.41 -16.69 13.96
C LEU A 230 8.41 -15.54 13.78
N LEU A 231 8.68 -14.37 14.37
CA LEU A 231 7.92 -13.15 14.14
C LEU A 231 7.98 -12.73 12.67
N GLU A 232 9.17 -12.73 12.07
CA GLU A 232 9.39 -12.35 10.68
C GLU A 232 8.61 -13.25 9.71
N GLN A 233 8.58 -14.57 9.96
CA GLN A 233 7.77 -15.51 9.18
C GLN A 233 6.26 -15.29 9.35
N SER A 234 5.82 -14.90 10.56
CA SER A 234 4.41 -14.86 10.95
C SER A 234 3.71 -13.55 10.62
N LEU A 235 4.43 -12.43 10.74
CA LEU A 235 3.87 -11.09 10.64
C LEU A 235 3.26 -10.78 9.25
N PRO A 236 3.83 -11.23 8.11
CA PRO A 236 3.21 -11.05 6.80
C PRO A 236 1.82 -11.70 6.69
N LEU A 237 1.62 -12.89 7.26
CA LEU A 237 0.34 -13.61 7.24
C LEU A 237 -0.72 -12.88 8.05
N TYR A 238 -0.35 -12.42 9.25
CA TYR A 238 -1.22 -11.57 10.06
C TYR A 238 -1.58 -10.27 9.33
N ASN A 239 -0.60 -9.57 8.75
CA ASN A 239 -0.82 -8.32 8.04
C ASN A 239 -1.71 -8.49 6.81
N MET A 240 -1.65 -9.65 6.14
CA MET A 240 -2.54 -9.99 5.03
C MET A 240 -3.99 -10.10 5.50
N LEU A 241 -4.27 -10.85 6.57
CA LEU A 241 -5.63 -10.97 7.13
C LEU A 241 -6.11 -9.65 7.73
N ARG A 242 -5.24 -8.89 8.38
CA ARG A 242 -5.57 -7.61 9.02
C ARG A 242 -6.13 -6.57 8.05
N ARG A 243 -5.72 -6.61 6.78
CA ARG A 243 -6.27 -5.72 5.73
C ARG A 243 -7.77 -5.95 5.49
N HIS A 244 -8.30 -7.10 5.91
CA HIS A 244 -9.70 -7.47 5.77
C HIS A 244 -10.52 -7.23 7.05
N VAL A 245 -9.90 -6.70 8.11
CA VAL A 245 -10.63 -6.29 9.32
C VAL A 245 -11.48 -5.06 9.00
N LYS A 246 -12.80 -5.18 9.17
CA LYS A 246 -13.72 -4.06 9.01
C LYS A 246 -13.56 -3.11 10.19
N LYS A 247 -12.94 -1.94 9.95
CA LYS A 247 -12.91 -0.85 10.94
C LYS A 247 -14.30 -0.23 11.10
N LYS A 248 -15.15 -0.83 11.93
CA LYS A 248 -16.37 -0.20 12.46
C LYS A 248 -16.13 0.26 13.90
N SER A 249 -15.16 1.15 14.13
CA SER A 249 -15.10 1.88 15.41
C SER A 249 -16.03 3.08 15.30
N SER A 250 -17.07 3.10 16.11
CA SER A 250 -18.10 4.15 16.18
C SER A 250 -17.61 5.46 16.83
N LEU A 251 -16.33 5.57 17.21
CA LEU A 251 -15.81 6.72 17.99
C LEU A 251 -14.47 7.29 17.48
N LEU A 252 -14.03 6.92 16.29
CA LEU A 252 -13.01 7.66 15.56
C LEU A 252 -13.71 8.30 14.36
N SER A 253 -13.35 9.55 14.01
CA SER A 253 -13.76 10.19 12.75
C SER A 253 -13.78 9.12 11.65
N PRO A 254 -14.84 9.04 10.81
CA PRO A 254 -14.99 7.95 9.86
C PRO A 254 -13.66 7.77 9.11
N PRO A 255 -13.15 6.52 8.97
CA PRO A 255 -11.94 6.30 8.20
C PRO A 255 -12.10 7.05 6.89
N LEU A 256 -11.09 7.85 6.54
CA LEU A 256 -11.17 8.68 5.33
C LEU A 256 -11.64 7.79 4.18
N PRO A 257 -12.64 8.24 3.40
CA PRO A 257 -13.16 7.43 2.30
C PRO A 257 -12.00 7.03 1.41
N THR A 258 -12.01 5.78 0.93
CA THR A 258 -11.00 5.34 -0.06
C THR A 258 -11.05 6.32 -1.23
N PRO A 259 -9.96 7.05 -1.51
CA PRO A 259 -9.97 8.06 -2.54
C PRO A 259 -10.06 7.39 -3.92
N ASP A 260 -10.81 8.02 -4.82
CA ASP A 260 -10.84 7.58 -6.22
C ASP A 260 -9.47 7.79 -6.85
N LEU A 261 -9.00 6.78 -7.58
CA LEU A 261 -7.79 6.91 -8.38
C LEU A 261 -8.09 7.77 -9.62
N PRO A 262 -7.22 8.73 -9.99
CA PRO A 262 -7.40 9.50 -11.22
C PRO A 262 -7.52 8.63 -12.49
N VAL A 263 -6.89 7.46 -12.46
CA VAL A 263 -7.00 6.43 -13.50
C VAL A 263 -7.29 5.08 -12.83
N PRO A 264 -8.51 4.53 -12.94
CA PRO A 264 -8.93 3.34 -12.17
C PRO A 264 -8.07 2.09 -12.39
N VAL A 265 -7.57 1.86 -13.61
CA VAL A 265 -6.71 0.69 -13.91
C VAL A 265 -5.40 0.70 -13.09
N ASN A 266 -5.00 1.85 -12.53
CA ASN A 266 -3.81 1.95 -11.69
C ASN A 266 -3.97 1.31 -10.30
N GLU A 267 -5.15 0.79 -9.94
CA GLU A 267 -5.36 0.05 -8.69
C GLU A 267 -4.49 -1.22 -8.63
N LYS A 268 -4.36 -1.92 -9.76
CA LYS A 268 -3.60 -3.18 -9.88
C LYS A 268 -2.35 -2.97 -10.72
N LEU A 269 -1.39 -2.25 -10.16
CA LEU A 269 -0.08 -2.03 -10.78
C LEU A 269 1.02 -2.84 -10.11
N LEU A 270 2.02 -3.15 -10.92
CA LEU A 270 3.30 -3.71 -10.50
C LEU A 270 4.38 -2.63 -10.61
N ALA A 271 5.19 -2.46 -9.57
CA ALA A 271 6.32 -1.52 -9.55
C ALA A 271 7.61 -2.27 -9.22
N TRP A 272 8.71 -1.85 -9.84
CA TRP A 272 10.04 -2.37 -9.50
C TRP A 272 10.60 -1.63 -8.29
N VAL A 273 11.10 -2.35 -7.29
CA VAL A 273 11.80 -1.78 -6.12
C VAL A 273 12.99 -2.67 -5.76
N GLY A 274 14.20 -2.11 -5.80
CA GLY A 274 15.44 -2.86 -5.57
C GLY A 274 15.71 -3.83 -6.71
N ASP A 275 15.44 -5.10 -6.46
CA ASP A 275 15.63 -6.26 -7.34
C ASP A 275 14.32 -7.03 -7.60
N GLU A 276 13.18 -6.52 -7.13
CA GLU A 276 11.89 -7.19 -7.20
C GLU A 276 10.82 -6.38 -7.94
N ILE A 277 9.85 -7.09 -8.53
CA ILE A 277 8.61 -6.51 -9.03
C ILE A 277 7.46 -6.82 -8.06
N LEU A 278 6.84 -5.77 -7.52
CA LEU A 278 5.91 -5.87 -6.40
C LEU A 278 4.56 -5.23 -6.74
N PRO A 279 3.43 -5.78 -6.24
CA PRO A 279 2.14 -5.10 -6.30
C PRO A 279 2.17 -3.72 -5.61
N ARG A 280 1.35 -2.78 -6.08
CA ARG A 280 1.23 -1.39 -5.57
C ARG A 280 1.32 -1.25 -4.05
N ASP A 281 0.58 -2.06 -3.30
CA ASP A 281 0.52 -1.98 -1.84
C ASP A 281 1.73 -2.58 -1.10
N SER A 282 2.57 -3.32 -1.83
CA SER A 282 3.79 -3.96 -1.32
C SER A 282 5.06 -3.24 -1.78
N ALA A 283 4.99 -2.44 -2.85
CA ALA A 283 6.10 -1.65 -3.37
C ALA A 283 6.51 -0.55 -2.37
N LYS A 284 7.52 -0.84 -1.53
CA LYS A 284 7.97 0.03 -0.43
C LYS A 284 9.49 -0.04 -0.30
N VAL A 285 10.08 1.07 0.14
CA VAL A 285 11.48 1.09 0.58
C VAL A 285 11.57 0.94 2.09
N SER A 286 12.74 0.49 2.57
CA SER A 286 13.01 0.41 4.00
C SER A 286 12.94 1.81 4.65
N VAL A 287 12.49 1.88 5.90
CA VAL A 287 12.63 3.11 6.71
C VAL A 287 14.11 3.49 6.93
N PHE A 288 15.03 2.55 6.70
CA PHE A 288 16.46 2.80 6.72
C PHE A 288 17.03 3.27 5.38
N ASP A 289 16.22 3.42 4.33
CA ASP A 289 16.68 3.96 3.05
C ASP A 289 17.03 5.45 3.15
N SER A 290 18.11 5.86 2.47
CA SER A 290 18.56 7.24 2.34
C SER A 290 17.46 8.22 1.92
N VAL A 291 16.53 7.80 1.06
CA VAL A 291 15.43 8.68 0.62
C VAL A 291 14.48 9.01 1.77
N VAL A 292 14.25 8.08 2.69
CA VAL A 292 13.34 8.26 3.83
C VAL A 292 13.99 9.13 4.91
N GLN A 293 15.28 8.92 5.18
CA GLN A 293 15.98 9.64 6.25
C GLN A 293 16.36 11.08 5.87
N GLY A 294 16.65 11.35 4.59
CA GLY A 294 17.17 12.66 4.19
C GLY A 294 16.95 13.04 2.72
N GLY A 295 16.08 12.35 1.98
CA GLY A 295 15.80 12.67 0.58
C GLY A 295 16.95 12.39 -0.39
N ASP A 296 17.97 11.65 0.03
CA ASP A 296 19.20 11.34 -0.72
C ASP A 296 18.94 10.33 -1.85
N SER A 297 18.47 10.87 -2.97
CA SER A 297 18.08 10.16 -4.18
C SER A 297 18.01 11.09 -5.39
N VAL A 298 18.18 10.50 -6.58
CA VAL A 298 17.98 11.12 -7.89
C VAL A 298 16.80 10.47 -8.60
N TRP A 299 16.19 11.16 -9.54
CA TRP A 299 15.05 10.62 -10.29
C TRP A 299 14.99 11.13 -11.72
N GLU A 300 14.14 10.51 -12.53
CA GLU A 300 13.80 10.92 -13.89
C GLU A 300 12.32 10.71 -14.17
N GLY A 301 11.76 11.57 -15.01
CA GLY A 301 10.39 11.43 -15.52
C GLY A 301 10.44 11.01 -16.97
N LEU A 302 10.06 9.77 -17.27
CA LEU A 302 10.02 9.21 -18.63
C LEU A 302 8.57 9.14 -19.13
N ARG A 303 8.41 9.05 -20.44
CA ARG A 303 7.09 8.92 -21.07
C ARG A 303 7.13 7.96 -22.23
N VAL A 304 6.07 7.17 -22.35
CA VAL A 304 5.89 6.19 -23.41
C VAL A 304 4.91 6.72 -24.43
N TYR A 305 5.34 6.68 -25.70
CA TYR A 305 4.51 7.00 -26.86
C TYR A 305 4.65 5.87 -27.88
N ASN A 306 3.53 5.30 -28.30
CA ASN A 306 3.48 4.33 -29.40
C ASN A 306 4.57 3.23 -29.33
N GLY A 307 4.69 2.59 -28.17
CA GLY A 307 5.65 1.51 -27.90
C GLY A 307 7.09 1.95 -27.69
N LYS A 308 7.37 3.25 -27.58
CA LYS A 308 8.73 3.80 -27.43
C LYS A 308 8.82 4.68 -26.19
N ILE A 309 9.98 4.66 -25.53
CA ILE A 309 10.31 5.59 -24.46
C ILE A 309 11.03 6.80 -25.07
N PHE A 310 10.37 7.95 -25.06
CA PHE A 310 10.91 9.17 -25.66
C PHE A 310 12.13 9.67 -24.88
N LYS A 311 13.23 9.96 -25.59
CA LYS A 311 14.47 10.53 -25.02
C LYS A 311 15.09 9.73 -23.87
N LEU A 312 14.91 8.40 -23.86
CA LEU A 312 15.38 7.54 -22.77
C LEU A 312 16.88 7.69 -22.50
N GLU A 313 17.71 7.71 -23.54
CA GLU A 313 19.16 7.75 -23.37
C GLU A 313 19.60 9.07 -22.73
N GLU A 314 19.01 10.19 -23.12
CA GLU A 314 19.26 11.51 -22.53
C GLU A 314 18.78 11.60 -21.07
N HIS A 315 17.65 10.97 -20.75
CA HIS A 315 17.19 10.86 -19.37
C HIS A 315 18.17 10.05 -18.51
N LEU A 316 18.68 8.93 -19.05
CA LEU A 316 19.66 8.11 -18.33
C LEU A 316 20.98 8.86 -18.16
N ASP A 317 21.46 9.60 -19.16
CA ASP A 317 22.66 10.45 -19.04
C ASP A 317 22.54 11.39 -17.82
N ARG A 318 21.41 12.10 -17.71
CA ARG A 318 21.18 13.03 -16.59
C ARG A 318 21.02 12.33 -15.24
N LEU A 319 20.43 11.13 -15.21
CA LEU A 319 20.37 10.31 -14.00
C LEU A 319 21.78 9.95 -13.51
N PHE A 320 22.66 9.51 -14.42
CA PHE A 320 24.05 9.16 -14.11
C PHE A 320 24.87 10.39 -13.69
N ASP A 321 24.70 11.53 -14.36
CA ASP A 321 25.36 12.78 -13.97
C ASP A 321 24.92 13.25 -12.58
N SER A 322 23.62 13.15 -12.28
CA SER A 322 23.07 13.49 -10.96
C SER A 322 23.60 12.56 -9.87
N ALA A 323 23.62 11.24 -10.14
CA ALA A 323 24.15 10.25 -9.21
C ALA A 323 25.66 10.48 -8.95
N LYS A 324 26.43 10.80 -9.99
CA LYS A 324 27.84 11.15 -9.90
C LYS A 324 28.07 12.44 -9.09
N ALA A 325 27.26 13.47 -9.30
CA ALA A 325 27.34 14.71 -8.53
C ALA A 325 27.08 14.49 -7.03
N LEU A 326 26.21 13.54 -6.70
CA LEU A 326 25.96 13.11 -5.33
C LEU A 326 26.96 12.04 -4.83
N ALA A 327 27.99 11.69 -5.60
CA ALA A 327 28.98 10.66 -5.26
C ALA A 327 28.35 9.30 -4.91
N PHE A 328 27.37 8.86 -5.69
CA PHE A 328 26.82 7.51 -5.55
C PHE A 328 27.88 6.48 -5.96
N GLU A 329 27.97 5.40 -5.18
CA GLU A 329 28.79 4.23 -5.50
C GLU A 329 27.86 3.05 -5.83
N ASN A 330 28.37 2.07 -6.59
CA ASN A 330 27.61 0.88 -6.99
C ASN A 330 26.28 1.24 -7.69
N VAL A 331 26.31 2.26 -8.56
CA VAL A 331 25.18 2.62 -9.42
C VAL A 331 24.95 1.50 -10.44
N PRO A 332 23.71 0.98 -10.60
CA PRO A 332 23.40 -0.01 -11.61
C PRO A 332 23.79 0.47 -13.01
N THR A 333 24.22 -0.47 -13.85
CA THR A 333 24.57 -0.18 -15.24
C THR A 333 23.35 0.30 -16.03
N ARG A 334 23.62 0.98 -17.15
CA ARG A 334 22.57 1.47 -18.05
C ARG A 334 21.65 0.34 -18.51
N ASP A 335 22.21 -0.84 -18.80
CA ASP A 335 21.44 -1.97 -19.29
C ASP A 335 20.55 -2.59 -18.21
N GLU A 336 21.04 -2.70 -16.97
CA GLU A 336 20.24 -3.15 -15.82
C GLU A 336 19.05 -2.21 -15.55
N ILE A 337 19.27 -0.88 -15.63
CA ILE A 337 18.18 0.10 -15.47
C ILE A 337 17.15 -0.04 -16.60
N LYS A 338 17.61 -0.20 -17.84
CA LYS A 338 16.71 -0.39 -19.00
C LYS A 338 15.91 -1.68 -18.89
N GLU A 339 16.55 -2.77 -18.47
CA GLU A 339 15.88 -4.06 -18.24
C GLU A 339 14.77 -3.93 -17.19
N ALA A 340 15.04 -3.32 -16.03
CA ALA A 340 14.04 -3.08 -15.00
C ALA A 340 12.86 -2.23 -15.52
N ILE A 341 13.15 -1.19 -16.31
CA ILE A 341 12.12 -0.37 -16.97
C ILE A 341 11.26 -1.21 -17.92
N PHE A 342 11.87 -1.97 -18.82
CA PHE A 342 11.15 -2.77 -19.80
C PHE A 342 10.31 -3.87 -19.15
N ILE A 343 10.86 -4.60 -18.18
CA ILE A 343 10.11 -5.62 -17.43
C ILE A 343 8.88 -4.99 -16.77
N THR A 344 9.04 -3.83 -16.12
CA THR A 344 7.93 -3.12 -15.46
C THR A 344 6.84 -2.74 -16.45
N LEU A 345 7.19 -2.16 -17.59
CA LEU A 345 6.22 -1.76 -18.62
C LEU A 345 5.50 -2.97 -19.22
N ILE A 346 6.24 -4.02 -19.60
CA ILE A 346 5.69 -5.23 -20.22
C ILE A 346 4.72 -5.94 -19.27
N ARG A 347 5.08 -6.06 -17.99
CA ARG A 347 4.24 -6.71 -16.96
C ARG A 347 2.95 -5.94 -16.67
N ASN A 348 2.93 -4.63 -16.91
CA ASN A 348 1.75 -3.78 -16.80
C ASN A 348 1.04 -3.51 -18.14
N VAL A 349 1.52 -4.09 -19.26
CA VAL A 349 0.97 -3.87 -20.61
C VAL A 349 0.98 -2.37 -21.02
N MET A 350 1.98 -1.62 -20.56
CA MET A 350 2.09 -0.18 -20.78
C MET A 350 2.92 0.13 -22.02
N PHE A 351 2.27 0.15 -23.17
CA PHE A 351 2.90 0.46 -24.46
C PHE A 351 2.56 1.87 -25.00
N ASP A 352 1.75 2.65 -24.30
CA ASP A 352 1.43 4.03 -24.68
C ASP A 352 0.90 4.80 -23.46
N ASN A 353 0.78 6.13 -23.55
CA ASN A 353 0.10 6.98 -22.56
C ASN A 353 0.47 6.69 -21.08
N SER A 354 1.72 6.31 -20.85
CA SER A 354 2.22 5.98 -19.52
C SER A 354 3.38 6.89 -19.16
N HIS A 355 3.49 7.14 -17.86
CA HIS A 355 4.57 7.91 -17.27
C HIS A 355 5.33 7.02 -16.30
N ILE A 356 6.66 7.13 -16.32
CA ILE A 356 7.53 6.39 -15.42
C ILE A 356 8.24 7.42 -14.54
N ARG A 357 8.02 7.33 -13.23
CA ARG A 357 8.90 7.94 -12.24
C ARG A 357 10.01 6.93 -11.95
N LEU A 358 11.15 7.12 -12.60
CA LEU A 358 12.37 6.37 -12.35
C LEU A 358 13.10 7.03 -11.18
N SER A 359 13.43 6.32 -10.12
CA SER A 359 14.20 6.88 -9.00
C SER A 359 15.34 5.94 -8.61
N LEU A 360 16.46 6.52 -8.21
CA LEU A 360 17.61 5.81 -7.69
C LEU A 360 17.99 6.44 -6.35
N THR A 361 17.80 5.68 -5.27
CA THR A 361 18.26 6.10 -3.95
C THR A 361 19.69 5.61 -3.74
N ARG A 362 20.44 6.25 -2.83
CA ARG A 362 21.73 5.70 -2.39
C ARG A 362 21.58 4.38 -1.63
N GLY A 363 20.34 4.01 -1.31
CA GLY A 363 19.94 2.72 -0.77
C GLY A 363 19.77 2.69 0.73
N LYS A 364 19.56 1.48 1.23
CA LYS A 364 19.44 1.17 2.66
C LYS A 364 20.74 1.50 3.39
N LYS A 365 20.60 2.10 4.58
CA LYS A 365 21.70 2.32 5.52
C LYS A 365 21.79 1.21 6.56
N VAL A 366 23.00 0.90 7.02
CA VAL A 366 23.23 0.00 8.17
C VAL A 366 22.79 0.59 9.50
N SER A 367 22.74 1.93 9.60
CA SER A 367 22.26 2.65 10.78
C SER A 367 21.71 4.01 10.36
N SER A 368 20.88 4.61 11.22
CA SER A 368 20.37 5.97 11.01
C SER A 368 21.50 6.99 11.10
N GLY A 369 21.61 7.88 10.12
CA GLY A 369 22.64 8.92 10.11
C GLY A 369 22.81 9.63 8.78
N MET A 370 23.37 10.85 8.83
CA MET A 370 23.54 11.70 7.65
C MET A 370 24.68 11.23 6.73
N SER A 371 25.68 10.52 7.26
CA SER A 371 26.84 10.12 6.45
C SER A 371 26.46 9.11 5.36
N PRO A 372 26.88 9.32 4.10
CA PRO A 372 26.78 8.32 3.04
C PRO A 372 27.57 7.02 3.33
N ALA A 373 28.54 7.06 4.25
CA ALA A 373 29.32 5.87 4.64
C ALA A 373 28.47 4.75 5.25
N PHE A 374 27.23 5.02 5.65
CA PHE A 374 26.31 4.00 6.14
C PHE A 374 25.58 3.24 5.01
N ASN A 375 25.67 3.68 3.75
CA ASN A 375 25.02 3.08 2.59
C ASN A 375 25.83 1.89 2.06
N LEU A 376 25.85 0.78 2.80
CA LEU A 376 26.66 -0.40 2.48
C LEU A 376 25.91 -1.49 1.72
N TYR A 377 24.60 -1.31 1.46
CA TYR A 377 23.76 -2.31 0.77
C TYR A 377 23.61 -2.03 -0.74
N GLY A 378 24.25 -1.00 -1.28
CA GLY A 378 24.10 -0.58 -2.68
C GLY A 378 22.85 0.27 -2.93
N CYS A 379 22.73 0.82 -4.15
CA CYS A 379 21.62 1.68 -4.53
C CYS A 379 20.29 0.92 -4.60
N THR A 380 19.17 1.60 -4.37
CA THR A 380 17.82 1.04 -4.60
C THR A 380 17.18 1.70 -5.81
N LEU A 381 17.00 0.92 -6.88
CA LEU A 381 16.31 1.34 -8.09
C LEU A 381 14.79 1.21 -7.90
N ILE A 382 14.04 2.23 -8.30
CA ILE A 382 12.59 2.25 -8.23
C ILE A 382 12.05 2.61 -9.62
N VAL A 383 11.21 1.74 -10.19
CA VAL A 383 10.49 2.01 -11.44
C VAL A 383 9.00 2.03 -11.13
N LEU A 384 8.43 3.24 -11.02
CA LEU A 384 7.00 3.44 -10.84
C LEU A 384 6.38 3.89 -12.17
N ALA A 385 5.78 2.96 -12.90
CA ALA A 385 5.03 3.24 -14.12
C ALA A 385 3.52 3.31 -13.83
N GLU A 386 2.85 4.33 -14.36
CA GLU A 386 1.41 4.52 -14.24
C GLU A 386 0.80 4.90 -15.60
N TRP A 387 -0.43 4.45 -15.87
CA TRP A 387 -1.24 5.04 -16.94
C TRP A 387 -1.52 6.49 -16.56
N LYS A 388 -1.07 7.42 -17.41
CA LYS A 388 -1.02 8.84 -17.05
C LYS A 388 -1.17 9.74 -18.29
N PRO A 389 -2.41 10.18 -18.61
CA PRO A 389 -2.61 11.20 -19.64
C PRO A 389 -1.89 12.51 -19.26
N PRO A 390 -1.71 13.44 -20.22
CA PRO A 390 -1.14 14.76 -19.91
C PRO A 390 -1.86 15.42 -18.72
N VAL A 391 -1.09 15.99 -17.79
CA VAL A 391 -1.66 16.54 -16.54
C VAL A 391 -2.26 17.93 -16.67
N TYR A 392 -1.98 18.62 -17.78
CA TYR A 392 -2.46 19.96 -18.07
C TYR A 392 -3.34 19.96 -19.33
N ASP A 393 -4.26 20.93 -19.41
CA ASP A 393 -5.08 21.15 -20.60
C ASP A 393 -4.25 21.81 -21.69
N ASN A 394 -3.65 20.99 -22.56
CA ASN A 394 -2.87 21.46 -23.69
C ASN A 394 -3.73 22.10 -24.81
N THR A 395 -5.06 22.06 -24.71
CA THR A 395 -5.99 22.59 -25.72
C THR A 395 -6.47 24.00 -25.37
N ARG A 396 -6.88 24.23 -24.11
CA ARG A 396 -7.40 25.52 -23.63
C ARG A 396 -6.36 26.34 -22.88
N GLY A 397 -5.32 25.69 -22.38
CA GLY A 397 -4.25 26.32 -21.61
C GLY A 397 -4.56 26.43 -20.12
N ILE A 398 -3.52 26.82 -19.39
CA ILE A 398 -3.48 26.87 -17.93
C ILE A 398 -3.33 28.29 -17.40
N VAL A 399 -3.63 28.45 -16.12
CA VAL A 399 -3.49 29.68 -15.35
C VAL A 399 -2.33 29.54 -14.37
N LEU A 400 -1.42 30.52 -14.37
CA LEU A 400 -0.31 30.57 -13.44
C LEU A 400 -0.45 31.71 -12.43
N VAL A 401 0.18 31.51 -11.27
CA VAL A 401 0.45 32.56 -10.28
C VAL A 401 1.94 32.57 -9.96
N THR A 402 2.49 33.73 -9.61
CA THR A 402 3.86 33.85 -9.13
C THR A 402 3.90 33.50 -7.63
N ALA A 403 4.69 32.49 -7.28
CA ALA A 403 4.96 32.14 -5.90
C ALA A 403 5.93 33.14 -5.23
N THR A 404 5.75 33.33 -3.94
CA THR A 404 6.71 34.02 -3.07
C THR A 404 7.94 33.14 -2.80
N THR A 405 7.77 31.82 -2.75
CA THR A 405 8.86 30.85 -2.68
C THR A 405 9.83 31.01 -3.86
N ARG A 406 11.12 31.25 -3.56
CA ARG A 406 12.19 31.38 -4.55
C ARG A 406 12.82 30.02 -4.88
N ARG A 407 13.33 29.89 -6.10
CA ARG A 407 13.96 28.65 -6.55
C ARG A 407 15.36 28.49 -5.96
N ASN A 408 15.74 27.24 -5.68
CA ASN A 408 17.05 26.94 -5.11
C ASN A 408 18.20 27.43 -6.01
N SER A 409 19.16 28.10 -5.40
CA SER A 409 20.45 28.46 -6.02
C SER A 409 21.38 27.24 -6.08
N PRO A 410 22.30 27.17 -7.05
CA PRO A 410 23.46 26.27 -7.00
C PRO A 410 24.27 26.38 -5.70
N ASN A 411 24.20 27.51 -4.98
CA ASN A 411 24.83 27.70 -3.68
C ASN A 411 24.18 26.90 -2.53
N ASN A 412 22.97 26.38 -2.72
CA ASN A 412 22.23 25.63 -1.70
C ASN A 412 22.01 24.19 -2.14
N LEU A 413 21.30 24.01 -3.24
CA LEU A 413 21.01 22.71 -3.82
C LEU A 413 20.80 22.91 -5.32
N ASP A 414 21.83 22.57 -6.09
CA ASP A 414 21.86 22.81 -7.53
C ASP A 414 20.74 22.03 -8.25
N SER A 415 19.91 22.79 -8.96
CA SER A 415 18.77 22.25 -9.72
C SER A 415 19.19 21.43 -10.93
N LYS A 416 20.48 21.45 -11.31
CA LYS A 416 21.04 20.55 -12.33
C LYS A 416 21.11 19.10 -11.85
N ILE A 417 21.16 18.88 -10.52
CA ILE A 417 20.99 17.56 -9.94
C ILE A 417 19.49 17.28 -9.91
N HIS A 418 19.02 16.28 -10.65
CA HIS A 418 17.60 15.93 -10.64
C HIS A 418 17.26 15.08 -9.40
N HIS A 419 17.19 15.75 -8.24
CA HIS A 419 17.07 15.15 -6.91
C HIS A 419 15.61 15.07 -6.41
N ASN A 420 15.34 14.25 -5.38
CA ASN A 420 13.99 14.14 -4.80
C ASN A 420 13.66 15.17 -3.69
N ASN A 421 14.57 16.08 -3.36
CA ASN A 421 14.35 17.15 -2.37
C ASN A 421 13.43 18.27 -2.91
N LEU A 422 12.16 17.94 -3.12
CA LEU A 422 11.16 18.79 -3.80
C LEU A 422 10.32 19.67 -2.86
N LEU A 423 10.68 19.79 -1.57
CA LEU A 423 9.89 20.59 -0.63
C LEU A 423 9.77 22.06 -1.07
N ASN A 424 10.83 22.64 -1.63
CA ASN A 424 10.82 23.99 -2.22
C ASN A 424 9.74 24.13 -3.31
N ASN A 425 9.69 23.17 -4.24
CA ASN A 425 8.70 23.12 -5.31
C ASN A 425 7.27 22.87 -4.77
N ILE A 426 7.12 21.99 -3.77
CA ILE A 426 5.82 21.69 -3.15
C ILE A 426 5.24 22.93 -2.45
N LEU A 427 6.08 23.73 -1.77
CA LEU A 427 5.64 24.98 -1.15
C LEU A 427 5.11 25.97 -2.19
N ALA A 428 5.81 26.14 -3.33
CA ALA A 428 5.30 26.95 -4.43
C ALA A 428 3.99 26.39 -5.00
N LYS A 429 3.83 25.06 -5.11
CA LYS A 429 2.57 24.44 -5.53
C LYS A 429 1.43 24.68 -4.54
N ILE A 430 1.70 24.70 -3.24
CA ILE A 430 0.72 25.06 -2.20
C ILE A 430 0.23 26.50 -2.40
N GLU A 431 1.14 27.45 -2.67
CA GLU A 431 0.78 28.82 -2.99
C GLU A 431 -0.10 28.91 -4.25
N GLY A 432 0.27 28.15 -5.30
CA GLY A 432 -0.53 28.01 -6.52
C GLY A 432 -1.96 27.51 -6.25
N ASN A 433 -2.08 26.45 -5.46
CA ASN A 433 -3.38 25.87 -5.09
C ASN A 433 -4.24 26.87 -4.30
N ASN A 434 -3.64 27.62 -3.35
CA ASN A 434 -4.34 28.64 -2.57
C ASN A 434 -4.84 29.80 -3.45
N ALA A 435 -4.10 30.13 -4.51
CA ALA A 435 -4.50 31.10 -5.53
C ALA A 435 -5.49 30.54 -6.57
N LYS A 436 -5.83 29.24 -6.50
CA LYS A 436 -6.64 28.52 -7.50
C LYS A 436 -6.04 28.57 -8.91
N ALA A 437 -4.71 28.54 -8.99
CA ALA A 437 -3.96 28.43 -10.23
C ALA A 437 -3.55 26.98 -10.50
N ASP A 438 -3.34 26.65 -11.77
CA ASP A 438 -2.95 25.30 -12.20
C ASP A 438 -1.49 24.99 -11.87
N ASP A 439 -0.61 25.99 -11.90
CA ASP A 439 0.80 25.88 -11.49
C ASP A 439 1.34 27.24 -10.99
N ALA A 440 2.53 27.23 -10.39
CA ALA A 440 3.15 28.43 -9.83
C ALA A 440 4.50 28.74 -10.48
N ILE A 441 4.66 29.98 -10.97
CA ILE A 441 5.94 30.55 -11.41
C ILE A 441 6.84 30.76 -10.21
N MET A 442 8.09 30.32 -10.32
CA MET A 442 9.16 30.55 -9.35
C MET A 442 10.20 31.48 -9.94
N LEU A 443 10.69 32.41 -9.11
CA LEU A 443 11.75 33.34 -9.47
C LEU A 443 13.09 32.90 -8.87
N ASP A 444 14.17 33.31 -9.52
CA ASP A 444 15.52 33.26 -8.96
C ASP A 444 15.68 34.24 -7.78
N GLN A 445 16.83 34.17 -7.10
CA GLN A 445 17.14 35.01 -5.94
C GLN A 445 17.16 36.52 -6.26
N ASP A 446 17.39 36.89 -7.52
CA ASP A 446 17.48 38.27 -7.98
C ASP A 446 16.13 38.79 -8.53
N GLY A 447 15.08 37.95 -8.51
CA GLY A 447 13.73 38.31 -8.94
C GLY A 447 13.45 38.12 -10.44
N TYR A 448 14.29 37.38 -11.16
CA TYR A 448 14.04 37.02 -12.56
C TYR A 448 13.39 35.65 -12.68
N LEU A 449 12.76 35.41 -13.83
CA LEU A 449 12.09 34.15 -14.14
C LEU A 449 13.06 32.97 -14.10
N SER A 450 12.66 31.86 -13.46
CA SER A 450 13.47 30.65 -13.36
C SER A 450 12.76 29.45 -14.02
N GLU A 451 11.68 28.97 -13.41
CA GLU A 451 10.81 27.91 -13.92
C GLU A 451 9.46 27.97 -13.18
N THR A 452 8.58 27.00 -13.38
CA THR A 452 7.46 26.76 -12.46
C THR A 452 7.83 25.71 -11.43
N ASN A 453 6.95 25.42 -10.46
CA ASN A 453 7.21 24.35 -9.50
C ASN A 453 7.41 22.96 -10.13
N ALA A 454 6.99 22.71 -11.37
CA ALA A 454 7.10 21.39 -12.00
C ALA A 454 7.63 21.38 -13.45
N THR A 455 7.75 22.54 -14.10
CA THR A 455 8.03 22.63 -15.55
C THR A 455 8.88 23.86 -15.89
N ASN A 456 9.69 23.78 -16.95
CA ASN A 456 10.38 24.95 -17.50
C ASN A 456 9.38 25.89 -18.19
N ILE A 457 9.76 27.14 -18.45
CA ILE A 457 8.87 28.17 -19.01
C ILE A 457 9.50 28.89 -20.20
N PHE A 458 8.66 29.27 -21.15
CA PHE A 458 9.01 30.03 -22.34
C PHE A 458 8.04 31.19 -22.54
N VAL A 459 8.55 32.28 -23.12
CA VAL A 459 7.84 33.52 -23.36
C VAL A 459 8.03 33.93 -24.81
N VAL A 460 6.97 34.31 -25.50
CA VAL A 460 7.03 34.90 -26.84
C VAL A 460 6.81 36.39 -26.75
N LYS A 461 7.72 37.14 -27.37
CA LYS A 461 7.53 38.57 -27.58
C LYS A 461 8.01 39.01 -28.95
N LYS A 462 7.12 39.65 -29.72
CA LYS A 462 7.38 40.15 -31.07
C LYS A 462 7.99 39.07 -31.98
N GLY A 463 7.44 37.86 -31.91
CA GLY A 463 7.87 36.70 -32.71
C GLY A 463 9.18 36.03 -32.24
N ARG A 464 9.77 36.46 -31.12
CA ARG A 464 10.98 35.86 -30.55
C ARG A 464 10.63 34.99 -29.35
N VAL A 465 11.17 33.78 -29.31
CA VAL A 465 11.01 32.81 -28.23
C VAL A 465 12.12 32.99 -27.21
N LEU A 466 11.73 33.21 -25.96
CA LEU A 466 12.62 33.53 -24.84
C LEU A 466 12.47 32.45 -23.77
N THR A 467 13.56 32.06 -23.12
CA THR A 467 13.53 31.20 -21.93
C THR A 467 14.66 31.62 -20.98
N PRO A 468 14.50 31.48 -19.65
CA PRO A 468 15.57 31.83 -18.72
C PRO A 468 16.78 30.91 -18.89
N HIS A 469 17.97 31.41 -18.53
CA HIS A 469 19.16 30.58 -18.39
C HIS A 469 18.93 29.47 -17.36
N ALA A 470 19.59 28.32 -17.54
CA ALA A 470 19.53 27.18 -16.62
C ALA A 470 20.36 27.37 -15.33
N ASP A 471 20.40 28.60 -14.81
CA ASP A 471 21.13 28.97 -13.59
C ASP A 471 20.34 28.56 -12.34
N TYR A 472 19.02 28.76 -12.37
CA TYR A 472 18.08 28.51 -11.28
C TYR A 472 16.95 27.58 -11.70
N CYS A 473 17.18 26.64 -12.61
CA CYS A 473 16.17 25.65 -12.99
C CYS A 473 16.83 24.36 -13.46
N LEU A 474 16.03 23.30 -13.55
CA LEU A 474 16.52 22.07 -14.17
C LEU A 474 16.69 22.30 -15.68
N PRO A 475 17.83 21.98 -16.30
CA PRO A 475 17.96 21.94 -17.75
C PRO A 475 17.11 20.76 -18.29
N GLY A 476 15.82 20.99 -18.45
CA GLY A 476 14.85 19.97 -18.85
C GLY A 476 15.15 19.38 -20.23
N ILE A 477 14.99 18.06 -20.37
CA ILE A 477 15.12 17.40 -21.68
C ILE A 477 14.01 17.85 -22.64
N THR A 478 12.79 18.07 -22.14
CA THR A 478 11.70 18.68 -22.91
C THR A 478 12.05 20.12 -23.31
N ARG A 479 12.65 20.91 -22.42
CA ARG A 479 13.13 22.27 -22.73
C ARG A 479 14.15 22.25 -23.86
N ALA A 480 15.19 21.42 -23.76
CA ALA A 480 16.20 21.27 -24.81
C ALA A 480 15.57 20.83 -26.15
N THR A 481 14.67 19.84 -26.11
CA THR A 481 13.93 19.37 -27.29
C THR A 481 13.11 20.50 -27.92
N VAL A 482 12.41 21.32 -27.13
CA VAL A 482 11.63 22.44 -27.63
C VAL A 482 12.53 23.54 -28.21
N MET A 483 13.68 23.81 -27.60
CA MET A 483 14.67 24.75 -28.15
C MET A 483 15.16 24.30 -29.53
N ASP A 484 15.46 23.01 -29.70
CA ASP A 484 15.82 22.44 -31.01
C ASP A 484 14.69 22.61 -32.03
N LEU A 485 13.43 22.40 -31.60
CA LEU A 485 12.26 22.59 -32.46
C LEU A 485 12.06 24.07 -32.84
N VAL A 486 12.27 25.02 -31.93
CA VAL A 486 12.20 26.45 -32.23
C VAL A 486 13.16 26.81 -33.36
N VAL A 487 14.41 26.33 -33.28
CA VAL A 487 15.41 26.55 -34.34
C VAL A 487 15.02 25.87 -35.64
N LYS A 488 14.55 24.61 -35.60
CA LYS A 488 14.09 23.86 -36.79
C LYS A 488 12.90 24.52 -37.48
N GLU A 489 11.99 25.10 -36.70
CA GLU A 489 10.83 25.85 -37.19
C GLU A 489 11.20 27.28 -37.64
N GLN A 490 12.49 27.62 -37.70
CA GLN A 490 13.02 28.92 -38.15
C GLN A 490 12.54 30.10 -37.31
N LEU A 491 12.32 29.86 -36.02
CA LEU A 491 12.01 30.90 -35.03
C LEU A 491 13.29 31.37 -34.32
N ILE A 492 13.28 32.61 -33.84
CA ILE A 492 14.41 33.16 -33.08
C ILE A 492 14.31 32.67 -31.63
N LEU A 493 15.32 31.95 -31.17
CA LEU A 493 15.48 31.53 -29.78
C LEU A 493 16.48 32.44 -29.07
N GLU A 494 16.16 32.87 -27.84
CA GLU A 494 17.10 33.57 -26.97
C GLU A 494 16.98 33.07 -25.53
N GLU A 495 18.09 32.57 -24.99
CA GLU A 495 18.24 32.32 -23.56
C GLU A 495 18.75 33.59 -22.88
N ARG A 496 17.99 34.15 -21.93
CA ARG A 496 18.39 35.34 -21.17
C ARG A 496 17.64 35.50 -19.87
N ARG A 497 18.04 36.47 -19.03
CA ARG A 497 17.23 36.92 -17.89
C ARG A 497 15.93 37.56 -18.39
N ILE A 498 14.81 37.16 -17.79
CA ILE A 498 13.46 37.63 -18.13
C ILE A 498 12.80 38.13 -16.84
N SER A 499 12.31 39.37 -16.85
CA SER A 499 11.58 39.93 -15.72
C SER A 499 10.10 39.54 -15.75
N LEU A 500 9.40 39.59 -14.61
CA LEU A 500 7.97 39.31 -14.56
C LEU A 500 7.13 40.25 -15.43
N SER A 501 7.52 41.52 -15.56
CA SER A 501 6.81 42.47 -16.42
C SER A 501 6.82 42.05 -17.89
N GLU A 502 7.90 41.41 -18.34
CA GLU A 502 7.99 40.83 -19.68
C GLU A 502 7.08 39.61 -19.84
N VAL A 503 6.94 38.78 -18.80
CA VAL A 503 5.96 37.66 -18.79
C VAL A 503 4.53 38.20 -18.86
N HIS A 504 4.20 39.20 -18.03
CA HIS A 504 2.85 39.79 -17.98
C HIS A 504 2.44 40.49 -19.28
N THR A 505 3.42 40.92 -20.09
CA THR A 505 3.19 41.61 -21.36
C THR A 505 3.52 40.75 -22.57
N ALA A 506 3.71 39.45 -22.38
CA ALA A 506 4.02 38.49 -23.43
C ALA A 506 2.87 38.34 -24.44
N ASP A 507 3.23 37.99 -25.67
CA ASP A 507 2.26 37.69 -26.72
C ASP A 507 1.76 36.23 -26.58
N GLU A 508 2.64 35.31 -26.18
CA GLU A 508 2.32 33.92 -25.82
C GLU A 508 3.23 33.47 -24.66
N VAL A 509 2.76 32.54 -23.83
CA VAL A 509 3.57 31.88 -22.79
C VAL A 509 3.20 30.40 -22.80
N TRP A 510 4.18 29.52 -22.58
CA TRP A 510 3.93 28.10 -22.34
C TRP A 510 4.92 27.52 -21.34
N THR A 511 4.56 26.40 -20.75
CA THR A 511 5.45 25.60 -19.93
C THR A 511 5.80 24.29 -20.60
N THR A 512 6.95 23.70 -20.24
CA THR A 512 7.42 22.43 -20.78
C THR A 512 7.93 21.46 -19.73
N GLY A 513 7.57 20.19 -19.88
CA GLY A 513 8.08 19.10 -19.06
C GLY A 513 7.48 17.76 -19.46
N THR A 514 8.06 16.65 -19.03
CA THR A 514 7.65 15.31 -19.51
C THR A 514 6.17 15.00 -19.27
N MET A 515 5.58 15.46 -18.16
CA MET A 515 4.17 15.17 -17.83
C MET A 515 3.16 16.13 -18.47
N GLY A 516 3.52 17.41 -18.63
CA GLY A 516 2.67 18.44 -19.23
C GLY A 516 2.88 18.60 -20.73
N GLU A 517 3.97 18.09 -21.26
CA GLU A 517 4.45 18.28 -22.63
C GLU A 517 4.72 19.75 -22.91
N LEU A 518 3.85 20.42 -23.68
CA LEU A 518 3.96 21.81 -24.11
C LEU A 518 2.61 22.48 -23.79
N SER A 519 2.50 22.99 -22.56
CA SER A 519 1.23 23.48 -22.00
C SER A 519 1.10 25.00 -22.16
N PRO A 520 0.12 25.50 -22.92
CA PRO A 520 -0.03 26.94 -23.13
C PRO A 520 -0.54 27.63 -21.87
N VAL A 521 -0.09 28.85 -21.63
CA VAL A 521 -0.48 29.67 -20.49
C VAL A 521 -1.28 30.86 -20.99
N VAL A 522 -2.53 30.96 -20.56
CA VAL A 522 -3.46 32.01 -21.02
C VAL A 522 -3.62 33.16 -20.02
N LYS A 523 -3.17 32.95 -18.78
CA LYS A 523 -3.30 33.95 -17.71
C LYS A 523 -2.20 33.78 -16.67
N VAL A 524 -1.60 34.89 -16.25
CA VAL A 524 -0.57 34.95 -15.20
C VAL A 524 -0.89 36.07 -14.22
N ASP A 525 -0.91 35.79 -12.91
CA ASP A 525 -1.12 36.80 -11.85
C ASP A 525 -2.37 37.68 -12.06
N GLY A 526 -3.44 37.09 -12.55
CA GLY A 526 -4.67 37.84 -12.85
C GLY A 526 -4.71 38.51 -14.23
N ARG A 527 -3.61 38.55 -14.98
CA ARG A 527 -3.49 39.22 -16.28
C ARG A 527 -3.58 38.23 -17.43
N ILE A 528 -4.39 38.56 -18.44
CA ILE A 528 -4.52 37.77 -19.66
C ILE A 528 -3.22 37.86 -20.46
N ILE A 529 -2.71 36.73 -20.93
CA ILE A 529 -1.57 36.66 -21.84
C ILE A 529 -2.07 36.73 -23.28
N GLY A 530 -1.48 37.61 -24.10
CA GLY A 530 -1.95 37.86 -25.46
C GLY A 530 -3.44 38.23 -25.47
N ILE A 531 -4.24 37.39 -26.14
CA ILE A 531 -5.71 37.51 -26.21
C ILE A 531 -6.46 36.51 -25.31
N GLY A 532 -5.75 35.75 -24.48
CA GLY A 532 -6.33 34.71 -23.62
C GLY A 532 -6.59 33.38 -24.32
N GLU A 533 -5.98 33.18 -25.49
CA GLU A 533 -6.09 31.96 -26.29
C GLU A 533 -4.70 31.41 -26.60
N VAL A 534 -4.63 30.12 -26.98
CA VAL A 534 -3.39 29.48 -27.40
C VAL A 534 -2.91 30.09 -28.71
N GLY A 535 -1.75 30.74 -28.67
CA GLY A 535 -1.17 31.45 -29.81
C GLY A 535 -0.56 30.55 -30.89
N ALA A 536 -0.22 31.18 -32.02
CA ALA A 536 0.15 30.47 -33.24
C ALA A 536 1.53 29.79 -33.14
N ILE A 537 2.49 30.41 -32.45
CA ILE A 537 3.82 29.82 -32.25
C ILE A 537 3.70 28.59 -31.35
N THR A 538 2.94 28.69 -30.27
CA THR A 538 2.70 27.58 -29.35
C THR A 538 2.04 26.40 -30.05
N ARG A 539 0.99 26.62 -30.86
CA ARG A 539 0.33 25.55 -31.64
C ARG A 539 1.28 24.89 -32.63
N ARG A 540 2.10 25.69 -33.32
CA ARG A 540 3.11 25.18 -34.26
C ARG A 540 4.10 24.26 -33.56
N LEU A 541 4.61 24.65 -32.40
CA LEU A 541 5.54 23.85 -31.61
C LEU A 541 4.87 22.61 -31.00
N GLN A 542 3.61 22.70 -30.55
CA GLN A 542 2.84 21.53 -30.10
C GLN A 542 2.70 20.48 -31.21
N ALA A 543 2.39 20.89 -32.44
CA ALA A 543 2.29 19.98 -33.58
C ALA A 543 3.64 19.33 -33.92
N ALA A 544 4.72 20.11 -33.92
CA ALA A 544 6.07 19.60 -34.16
C ALA A 544 6.53 18.63 -33.07
N TYR A 545 6.25 18.95 -31.80
CA TYR A 545 6.57 18.09 -30.66
C TYR A 545 5.82 16.77 -30.72
N LYS A 546 4.50 16.80 -30.96
CA LYS A 546 3.68 15.60 -31.11
C LYS A 546 4.21 14.65 -32.19
N LYS A 547 4.53 15.18 -33.37
CA LYS A 547 5.12 14.40 -34.46
C LYS A 547 6.43 13.75 -34.03
N LEU A 548 7.31 14.51 -33.39
CA LEU A 548 8.60 14.00 -32.92
C LEU A 548 8.45 12.87 -31.88
N THR A 549 7.50 12.99 -30.95
CA THR A 549 7.24 11.96 -29.92
C THR A 549 6.69 10.66 -30.50
N GLU A 550 5.94 10.72 -31.60
CA GLU A 550 5.41 9.53 -32.29
C GLU A 550 6.52 8.78 -33.08
N GLU A 551 7.46 9.54 -33.65
CA GLU A 551 8.49 9.01 -34.55
C GLU A 551 9.73 8.48 -33.81
N SER A 552 10.11 9.08 -32.68
CA SER A 552 11.39 8.83 -32.00
C SER A 552 11.28 8.25 -30.60
N GLY A 553 12.35 7.64 -30.11
CA GLY A 553 12.43 7.01 -28.79
C GLY A 553 13.02 5.61 -28.85
N VAL A 554 13.32 5.05 -27.68
CA VAL A 554 13.84 3.68 -27.55
C VAL A 554 12.66 2.71 -27.56
N PRO A 555 12.59 1.75 -28.49
CA PRO A 555 11.47 0.80 -28.56
C PRO A 555 11.46 -0.12 -27.34
N ILE A 556 10.27 -0.34 -26.78
CA ILE A 556 10.05 -1.34 -25.74
C ILE A 556 10.15 -2.72 -26.42
N PRO A 557 11.00 -3.64 -25.93
CA PRO A 557 11.09 -4.98 -26.47
C PRO A 557 9.73 -5.70 -26.44
N THR A 558 9.25 -6.19 -27.58
CA THR A 558 8.04 -7.01 -27.67
C THR A 558 8.40 -8.48 -27.75
N TYR A 559 7.63 -9.36 -27.12
CA TYR A 559 7.77 -10.82 -27.20
C TYR A 559 7.37 -11.40 -28.58
N LEU A 560 7.48 -10.64 -29.67
CA LEU A 560 7.29 -11.18 -31.00
C LEU A 560 8.51 -12.05 -31.34
N LYS A 561 8.35 -13.34 -31.08
CA LYS A 561 9.21 -14.46 -31.50
C LYS A 561 9.73 -14.21 -32.93
N THR A 562 11.06 -14.18 -33.06
CA THR A 562 11.76 -14.64 -34.27
C THR A 562 11.36 -16.05 -34.64
#